data_AF-A0A6V7JCC3-F1
#
_entry.id   AF-A0A6V7JCC3-F1
#
_cell.length_a   1.000
_cell.length_b   1.000
_cell.length_c   1.000
_cell.angle_alpha   90.00
_cell.angle_beta   90.00
_cell.angle_gamma   90.00
#
_symmetry.space_group_name_H-M   'P 1'
#
loop_
_entity.id
_entity.type
_entity.pdbx_description
1 polymer ?
#
loop_
_entity_poly.entity_id
_entity_poly.type
_entity_poly.pdbx_seq_one_letter_code
_entity_poly.pdbx_strand_id
1 'polypeptide(L)' 'MHCRHCGHIFCQNCLSHVVYSGPKQRPSHVCGVCHTLLVPDTAPYFSQKPPHTPD' A
#
# COMPACT_ATOMS: atom_id res chain seq x y z
N MET A 1 13.68 -5.25 6.76
CA MET A 1 12.63 -6.20 6.31
C MET A 1 12.12 -5.75 4.96
N HIS A 2 11.76 -6.65 4.04
CA HIS A 2 11.42 -6.26 2.65
C HIS A 2 9.92 -6.26 2.38
N CYS A 3 9.44 -5.29 1.60
CA CYS A 3 8.09 -5.36 1.03
C CYS A 3 8.03 -6.52 0.03
N ARG A 4 7.07 -7.45 0.21
CA ARG A 4 6.88 -8.58 -0.71
C ARG A 4 6.37 -8.20 -2.09
N HIS A 5 5.93 -6.96 -2.28
CA HIS A 5 5.47 -6.44 -3.57
C HIS A 5 6.57 -5.72 -4.36
N CYS A 6 7.22 -4.71 -3.76
CA CYS A 6 8.20 -3.87 -4.47
C CYS A 6 9.67 -4.18 -4.12
N GLY A 7 9.93 -5.06 -3.16
CA GLY A 7 11.28 -5.49 -2.78
C GLY A 7 12.09 -4.49 -1.93
N HIS A 8 11.60 -3.26 -1.73
CA HIS A 8 12.30 -2.25 -0.93
C HIS A 8 12.43 -2.64 0.55
N ILE A 9 13.52 -2.16 1.18
CA ILE A 9 13.80 -2.34 2.60
C ILE A 9 13.01 -1.32 3.41
N PHE A 10 12.33 -1.82 4.44
CA PHE A 10 11.53 -1.05 5.38
C PHE A 10 11.76 -1.54 6.83
N CYS A 11 11.38 -0.68 7.77
CA CYS A 11 11.32 -1.00 9.19
C CYS A 11 10.18 -1.98 9.52
N GLN A 12 10.20 -2.65 10.68
CA GLN A 12 9.11 -3.56 11.09
C GLN A 12 7.76 -2.84 11.12
N ASN A 13 7.72 -1.62 11.70
CA ASN A 13 6.51 -0.80 11.79
C ASN A 13 5.95 -0.44 10.40
N CYS A 14 6.84 -0.24 9.44
CA CYS A 14 6.55 0.14 8.06
C CYS A 14 5.96 -1.03 7.23
N LEU A 15 6.15 -2.28 7.68
CA LEU A 15 5.60 -3.50 7.07
C LEU A 15 4.44 -4.10 7.88
N SER A 16 3.74 -3.26 8.64
CA SER A 16 2.58 -3.68 9.44
C SER A 16 1.39 -4.10 8.56
N HIS A 17 1.36 -3.70 7.29
CA HIS A 17 0.29 -4.02 6.36
C HIS A 17 0.48 -5.40 5.72
N VAL A 18 -0.61 -6.17 5.65
CA VAL A 18 -0.65 -7.51 5.04
C VAL A 18 -1.71 -7.53 3.96
N VAL A 19 -1.35 -8.04 2.78
CA VAL A 19 -2.28 -8.29 1.68
C VAL A 19 -2.34 -9.77 1.36
N TYR A 20 -3.49 -10.24 0.91
CA TYR A 20 -3.66 -11.62 0.44
C TYR A 20 -3.48 -11.67 -1.07
N SER A 21 -2.60 -12.54 -1.55
CA SER A 21 -2.27 -12.62 -2.98
C SER A 21 -2.27 -14.06 -3.51
N GLY A 22 -2.60 -14.20 -4.79
CA GLY A 22 -2.65 -15.47 -5.52
C GLY A 22 -3.93 -16.29 -5.26
N PRO A 23 -4.08 -17.45 -5.94
CA PRO A 23 -5.27 -18.30 -5.87
C PRO A 23 -5.47 -18.92 -4.49
N LYS A 24 -4.41 -19.00 -3.68
CA LYS A 24 -4.46 -19.49 -2.29
C LYS A 24 -4.58 -18.39 -1.25
N GLN A 25 -4.78 -17.13 -1.66
CA GLN A 25 -4.90 -15.98 -0.75
C GLN A 25 -3.81 -15.99 0.32
N ARG A 26 -2.54 -16.02 -0.11
CA ARG A 26 -1.41 -16.10 0.84
C ARG A 26 -1.13 -14.72 1.44
N PRO A 27 -1.01 -14.59 2.77
CA PRO A 27 -0.69 -13.33 3.42
C PRO A 27 0.74 -12.89 3.08
N SER A 28 0.89 -11.64 2.67
CA SER A 28 2.17 -11.03 2.28
C SER A 28 2.32 -9.65 2.92
N HIS A 29 3.41 -9.46 3.68
CA HIS A 29 3.75 -8.17 4.28
C HIS A 29 4.21 -7.18 3.21
N VAL A 30 3.60 -6.00 3.20
CA VAL A 30 3.86 -4.95 2.23
C VAL A 30 3.97 -3.59 2.90
N CYS A 31 4.56 -2.61 2.22
CA CYS A 31 4.54 -1.23 2.68
C CYS A 31 3.16 -0.59 2.48
N GLY A 32 2.88 0.51 3.19
CA GLY A 32 1.58 1.21 3.12
C GLY A 32 1.20 1.64 1.70
N VAL A 33 2.16 2.08 0.89
CA VAL A 33 1.92 2.44 -0.52
C VAL A 33 1.44 1.22 -1.32
N CYS A 34 2.16 0.11 -1.24
CA CYS A 34 1.76 -1.12 -1.92
C CYS A 34 0.42 -1.63 -1.41
N HIS A 35 0.16 -1.57 -0.10
CA HIS A 35 -1.15 -1.94 0.45
C HIS A 35 -2.28 -1.13 -0.20
N THR A 36 -2.12 0.19 -0.33
CA THR A 36 -3.12 1.05 -0.98
C THR A 36 -3.27 0.83 -2.48
N LEU A 37 -2.22 0.33 -3.15
CA LEU A 37 -2.27 0.00 -4.58
C LEU A 37 -2.91 -1.37 -4.84
N LEU A 38 -2.72 -2.33 -3.92
CA LEU A 38 -3.20 -3.72 -4.04
C LEU A 38 -4.63 -3.90 -3.51
N VAL A 39 -5.07 -3.07 -2.57
CA VAL A 39 -6.40 -3.17 -1.95
C VAL A 39 -7.30 -2.07 -2.55
N PRO A 40 -8.25 -2.42 -3.43
CA PRO A 40 -9.11 -1.44 -4.12
C PRO A 40 -10.06 -0.67 -3.19
N ASP A 41 -10.33 -1.22 -1.99
CA ASP A 41 -11.21 -0.60 -0.97
C ASP A 41 -10.48 0.40 -0.07
N THR A 42 -9.15 0.49 -0.16
CA THR A 42 -8.43 1.55 0.56
C THR A 42 -8.42 2.81 -0.29
N ALA A 43 -9.00 3.89 0.25
CA ALA A 43 -9.11 5.18 -0.41
C ALA A 43 -7.80 5.57 -1.13
N PRO A 44 -7.87 6.10 -2.36
CA PRO A 44 -6.71 6.32 -3.19
C PRO A 44 -5.71 7.20 -2.45
N TYR A 45 -4.48 6.69 -2.28
CA TYR A 45 -3.36 7.48 -1.76
C TYR A 45 -3.15 8.79 -2.57
N PHE A 46 -3.69 8.80 -3.80
CA PHE A 46 -3.74 9.92 -4.73
C PHE A 46 -5.12 10.60 -4.83
N SER A 47 -5.92 10.70 -3.76
CA SER A 47 -6.84 11.85 -3.64
C SER A 47 -6.02 13.11 -3.37
N GLN A 48 -5.28 13.52 -4.40
CA GLN A 48 -4.78 14.86 -4.56
C GLN A 48 -6.01 15.75 -4.58
N LYS A 49 -6.30 16.40 -3.46
CA LYS A 49 -7.24 17.52 -3.46
C LYS A 49 -6.75 18.45 -4.58
N PRO A 50 -7.55 18.76 -5.62
CA PRO A 50 -7.13 19.75 -6.59
C PRO A 50 -6.76 21.02 -5.80
N PRO A 51 -5.60 21.67 -6.08
CA PRO A 51 -5.28 22.93 -5.44
C PRO A 51 -6.44 23.88 -5.73
N HIS A 52 -7.09 24.37 -4.67
CA HIS A 52 -8.15 25.36 -4.77
C HIS A 52 -7.58 26.57 -5.52
N THR A 53 -8.03 26.80 -6.75
CA THR A 53 -7.77 28.06 -7.45
C THR A 53 -8.58 29.14 -6.74
N PRO A 54 -7.95 30.14 -6.12
CA PRO A 54 -8.69 31.29 -5.60
C PRO A 54 -9.24 32.11 -6.77
N ASP A 55 -10.49 32.58 -6.59
CA ASP A 55 -11.22 33.56 -7.42
C ASP A 55 -10.52 34.93 -7.44
#